data_AF-A0A6I2MA58-F1
#
_entry.id   AF-A0A6I2MA58-F1
#
_cell.length_a   1.000
_cell.length_b   1.000
_cell.length_c   1.000
_cell.angle_alpha   90.00
_cell.angle_beta   90.00
_cell.angle_gamma   90.00
#
_symmetry.space_group_name_H-M   'P 1'
#
loop_
_entity.id
_entity.type
_entity.pdbx_description
1 polymer ?
#
loop_
_entity_poly.entity_id
_entity_poly.type
_entity_poly.pdbx_seq_one_letter_code
_entity_poly.pdbx_strand_id
1 'polypeptide(L)' 'MTNDEREKLIRFCVEAATELNGAKVSYVEFTAMNDEELRREADWLDDMLGK' A
#
# COMPACT_ATOMS: atom_id res chain seq x y z
N MET A 1 2.62 -10.37 10.31
CA MET A 1 3.03 -8.97 10.54
C MET A 1 2.35 -8.48 11.82
N THR A 2 2.90 -7.52 12.55
CA THR A 2 2.16 -6.89 13.67
C THR A 2 1.07 -5.97 13.12
N ASN A 3 0.03 -5.68 13.90
CA ASN A 3 -1.04 -4.76 13.48
C ASN A 3 -0.49 -3.36 13.14
N ASP A 4 0.50 -2.86 13.90
CA ASP A 4 1.13 -1.56 13.67
C ASP A 4 1.93 -1.53 12.36
N GLU A 5 2.69 -2.59 12.06
CA GLU A 5 3.40 -2.71 10.78
C GLU A 5 2.42 -2.80 9.61
N ARG A 6 1.33 -3.55 9.78
CA ARG A 6 0.28 -3.68 8.77
C ARG A 6 -0.38 -2.34 8.49
N GLU A 7 -0.73 -1.57 9.52
CA GLU A 7 -1.28 -0.23 9.33
C GLU A 7 -0.33 0.72 8.59
N LYS A 8 0.96 0.69 8.92
CA LYS A 8 1.98 1.49 8.22
C LYS A 8 2.06 1.11 6.74
N LEU A 9 2.05 -0.19 6.46
CA LEU A 9 2.13 -0.71 5.10
C LEU A 9 0.89 -0.34 4.28
N ILE A 10 -0.31 -0.39 4.88
CA ILE A 10 -1.54 0.08 4.24
C ILE A 10 -1.46 1.58 3.93
N ARG A 11 -0.99 2.41 4.89
CA ARG A 11 -0.85 3.86 4.65
C ARG A 11 0.11 4.14 3.51
N PHE A 12 1.26 3.46 3.49
CA PHE A 12 2.21 3.54 2.39
C PHE A 12 1.54 3.23 1.05
N CYS A 13 0.80 2.12 0.96
CA CYS A 13 0.15 1.74 -0.29
C CYS A 13 -0.89 2.79 -0.76
N VAL A 14 -1.68 3.36 0.15
CA VAL A 14 -2.64 4.42 -0.16
C VAL A 14 -1.95 5.68 -0.66
N GLU A 15 -0.87 6.11 0.00
CA GLU A 15 -0.09 7.28 -0.37
C GLU A 15 0.58 7.09 -1.73
N ALA A 16 1.28 5.96 -1.92
CA ALA A 16 1.96 5.62 -3.17
C ALA A 16 0.99 5.49 -4.34
N ALA A 17 -0.14 4.80 -4.16
CA ALA A 17 -1.15 4.67 -5.21
C ALA A 17 -1.83 6.00 -5.52
N THR A 18 -1.99 6.89 -4.53
CA THR A 18 -2.50 8.26 -4.75
C THR A 18 -1.51 9.11 -5.54
N GLU A 19 -0.21 8.99 -5.26
CA GLU A 19 0.87 9.68 -5.98
C GLU A 19 0.93 9.22 -7.45
N LEU A 20 0.87 7.91 -7.70
CA LEU A 20 0.91 7.35 -9.05
C LEU A 20 -0.35 7.64 -9.87
N ASN A 21 -1.55 7.52 -9.28
CA ASN A 21 -2.81 7.71 -10.00
C ASN A 21 -3.26 9.18 -10.08
N GLY A 22 -2.65 10.09 -9.32
CA GLY A 22 -3.07 11.49 -9.20
C GLY A 22 -4.47 11.67 -8.59
N ALA A 23 -5.05 10.60 -8.03
CA ALA A 23 -6.37 10.56 -7.43
C ALA A 23 -6.34 9.76 -6.13
N LYS A 24 -7.13 10.20 -5.14
CA LYS A 24 -7.15 9.57 -3.82
C LYS A 24 -7.64 8.12 -3.91
N VAL A 25 -6.78 7.18 -3.56
CA VAL A 25 -7.10 5.74 -3.52
C VAL A 25 -7.72 5.36 -2.18
N SER A 26 -8.64 4.38 -2.18
CA SER A 26 -9.39 3.99 -0.99
C SER A 26 -8.56 3.10 -0.07
N TYR A 27 -8.53 3.46 1.21
CA TYR A 27 -7.93 2.65 2.28
C TYR A 27 -8.56 1.25 2.40
N VAL A 28 -9.84 1.11 2.01
CA VAL A 28 -10.61 -0.13 2.14
C VAL A 28 -10.03 -1.27 1.31
N GLU A 29 -9.50 -0.97 0.11
CA GLU A 29 -8.98 -2.00 -0.80
C GLU A 29 -7.76 -2.70 -0.21
N PHE A 30 -6.83 -1.95 0.37
CA PHE A 30 -5.64 -2.48 1.02
C PHE A 30 -5.92 -3.16 2.37
N THR A 31 -6.98 -2.76 3.08
CA THR A 31 -7.37 -3.44 4.33
C THR A 31 -7.91 -4.85 4.11
N ALA A 32 -8.49 -5.12 2.93
CA ALA A 32 -9.04 -6.41 2.57
C ALA A 32 -7.96 -7.42 2.12
N MET A 33 -6.77 -6.96 1.73
CA MET A 33 -5.65 -7.80 1.33
C MET A 33 -5.06 -8.57 2.52
N ASN A 34 -4.62 -9.80 2.34
CA ASN A 34 -3.85 -10.49 3.37
C ASN A 34 -2.42 -9.88 3.50
N ASP A 35 -1.66 -10.30 4.52
CA ASP A 35 -0.31 -9.76 4.78
C ASP A 35 0.67 -9.96 3.62
N GLU A 36 0.54 -11.04 2.86
CA GLU A 36 1.41 -11.35 1.73
C GLU A 36 1.05 -10.52 0.50
N GLU A 37 -0.24 -10.41 0.18
CA GLU A 37 -0.76 -9.55 -0.88
C GLU A 37 -0.36 -8.10 -0.65
N LEU A 38 -0.56 -7.61 0.57
CA LEU A 38 -0.23 -6.23 0.94
C LEU A 38 1.26 -5.94 0.81
N ARG A 39 2.13 -6.91 1.12
CA ARG A 39 3.58 -6.77 0.91
C ARG A 39 3.95 -6.72 -0.55
N ARG A 40 3.42 -7.62 -1.37
CA ARG A 40 3.69 -7.62 -2.81
C ARG A 40 3.22 -6.34 -3.48
N GLU A 41 2.06 -5.84 -3.05
CA GLU A 41 1.52 -4.57 -3.55
C GLU A 41 2.41 -3.39 -3.13
N ALA A 42 2.86 -3.36 -1.87
CA ALA A 42 3.79 -2.34 -1.40
C ALA A 42 5.12 -2.38 -2.19
N ASP A 43 5.70 -3.57 -2.40
CA ASP A 43 6.95 -3.72 -3.15
C ASP A 43 6.79 -3.25 -4.61
N TRP A 44 5.65 -3.56 -5.24
CA TRP A 44 5.34 -3.11 -6.61
C TRP A 44 5.17 -1.59 -6.68
N LEU A 45 4.50 -0.98 -5.70
CA LEU A 45 4.31 0.46 -5.62
C LEU A 45 5.64 1.19 -5.38
N ASP A 46 6.53 0.63 -4.56
CA ASP A 46 7.85 1.19 -4.28
C ASP A 46 8.75 1.19 -5.54
N ASP A 47 8.77 0.06 -6.27
CA ASP A 47 9.49 -0.07 -7.55
C ASP A 47 8.97 0.92 -8.62
N MET A 48 7.64 1.08 -8.71
CA MET A 48 6.99 2.05 -9.60
C MET A 48 7.35 3.50 -9.28
N LEU A 49 7.56 3.83 -8.00
CA LEU A 49 8.00 5.15 -7.56
C LEU A 49 9.50 5.37 -7.74
N GLY A 50 10.28 4.30 -7.99
CA GLY A 50 11.73 4.35 -8.12
C GLY A 50 12.46 4.69 -6.82
N LYS A 51 11.91 4.27 -5.67
CA LYS A 51 12.48 4.48 -4.34
C LYS A 51 13.32 3.30 -3.85
#